data_AF-A0A242VZC3-F1
#
_entry.id   AF-A0A242VZC3-F1
#
_cell.length_a   1.000
_cell.length_b   1.000
_cell.length_c   1.000
_cell.angle_alpha   90.00
_cell.angle_beta   90.00
_cell.angle_gamma   90.00
#
_symmetry.space_group_name_H-M   'P 1'
#
loop_
_entity.id
_entity.type
_entity.pdbx_description
1 polymer ?
#
loop_
_entity_poly.entity_id
_entity_poly.type
_entity_poly.pdbx_seq_one_letter_code
_entity_poly.pdbx_strand_id
1 'polypeptide(L)'
;MSVEKLLNQRADLVIPHSRLHHVLQTGKEEISQKQVVGKQVIITNRTSTILNQNIVGAVALFQDIYIVEELIEELKRVKELKKQLKLILHSVKDLITLTDCKGRFIYCNA
;
A
#
# COMPACT_ATOMS: atom_id res chain seq x y z
N MET A 1 0.34 21.66 -8.52
CA MET A 1 1.50 22.41 -9.06
C MET A 1 1.58 22.10 -10.55
N SER A 2 1.81 23.10 -11.41
CA SER A 2 2.01 22.84 -12.84
C SER A 2 3.39 22.21 -13.08
N VAL A 3 3.48 21.31 -14.07
CA VAL A 3 4.71 20.56 -14.39
C VAL A 3 5.86 21.50 -14.74
N GLU A 4 5.57 22.60 -15.41
CA GLU A 4 6.55 23.63 -15.80
C GLU A 4 7.28 24.26 -14.61
N LYS A 5 6.61 24.37 -13.45
CA LYS A 5 7.21 24.92 -12.23
C LYS A 5 8.16 23.94 -11.52
N LEU A 6 8.14 22.66 -11.90
CA LEU A 6 9.01 21.62 -11.36
C LEU A 6 10.36 21.55 -12.08
N LEU A 7 10.40 21.97 -13.35
CA LEU A 7 11.59 21.87 -14.19
C LEU A 7 12.69 22.80 -13.71
N ASN A 8 13.95 22.35 -13.85
CA ASN A 8 15.16 23.07 -13.43
C ASN A 8 15.23 23.44 -11.95
N GLN A 9 14.38 22.82 -11.12
CA GLN A 9 14.42 22.99 -9.68
C GLN A 9 15.16 21.83 -9.03
N ARG A 10 15.75 22.10 -7.86
CA ARG A 10 16.31 21.06 -7.01
C ARG A 10 15.20 20.14 -6.49
N ALA A 11 15.32 18.84 -6.76
CA ALA A 11 14.30 17.85 -6.45
C ALA A 11 13.99 17.73 -4.94
N ASP A 12 14.96 18.00 -4.06
CA ASP A 12 14.79 18.01 -2.61
C ASP A 12 14.03 19.23 -2.08
N LEU A 13 14.04 20.36 -2.81
CA LEU A 13 13.25 21.55 -2.48
C LEU A 13 11.78 21.38 -2.89
N VAL A 14 11.57 20.75 -4.04
CA VAL A 14 10.26 20.59 -4.66
C VAL A 14 9.48 19.41 -4.07
N ILE A 15 10.18 18.31 -3.80
CA ILE A 15 9.65 17.12 -3.17
C ILE A 15 10.47 16.88 -1.90
N PRO A 16 10.02 17.42 -0.76
CA PRO A 16 10.65 17.16 0.53
C PRO A 16 10.79 15.67 0.77
N HIS A 17 11.92 15.26 1.34
CA HIS A 17 12.25 13.86 1.59
C HIS A 17 12.26 12.96 0.33
N SER A 18 12.47 13.52 -0.87
CA SER A 18 12.61 12.73 -2.11
C SER A 18 13.76 11.74 -2.07
N ARG A 19 14.81 12.00 -1.27
CA ARG A 19 16.03 11.17 -1.14
C ARG A 19 16.76 10.89 -2.46
N LEU A 20 16.38 11.56 -3.55
CA LEU A 20 17.05 11.46 -4.85
C LEU A 20 18.52 11.88 -4.76
N HIS A 21 18.84 12.85 -3.92
CA HIS A 21 20.23 13.26 -3.66
C HIS A 21 21.06 12.14 -2.99
N HIS A 22 20.45 11.32 -2.12
CA HIS A 22 21.14 10.19 -1.51
C HIS A 22 21.42 9.09 -2.54
N VAL A 23 20.43 8.76 -3.38
CA VAL A 23 20.60 7.76 -4.44
C VAL A 23 21.62 8.23 -5.48
N LEU A 24 21.64 9.53 -5.80
CA LEU A 24 22.63 10.14 -6.69
C LEU A 24 24.06 10.07 -6.12
N GLN A 25 24.23 10.29 -4.81
CA GLN A 25 25.56 10.24 -4.17
C GLN A 25 26.07 8.82 -3.93
N THR A 26 25.17 7.91 -3.55
CA THR A 26 25.55 6.56 -3.09
C THR A 26 25.46 5.50 -4.17
N GLY A 27 24.70 5.75 -5.24
CA GLY A 27 24.35 4.75 -6.24
C GLY A 27 23.40 3.66 -5.76
N LYS A 28 23.09 3.60 -4.46
CA LYS A 28 22.25 2.56 -3.86
C LYS A 28 20.78 2.81 -4.16
N GLU A 29 20.13 1.80 -4.71
CA GLU A 29 18.71 1.82 -5.01
C GLU A 29 17.88 1.74 -3.72
N GLU A 30 16.74 2.43 -3.71
CA GLU A 30 15.74 2.34 -2.66
C GLU A 30 14.43 1.84 -3.25
N ILE A 31 14.06 0.58 -2.95
CA ILE A 31 12.91 -0.09 -3.54
C ILE A 31 11.76 -0.15 -2.53
N SER A 32 10.53 0.02 -3.02
CA SER A 32 9.27 -0.09 -2.30
C SER A 32 9.20 0.73 -1.01
N GLN A 33 9.73 1.95 -1.04
CA GLN A 33 9.75 2.82 0.12
C GLN A 33 8.42 3.55 0.29
N LYS A 34 7.85 3.48 1.50
CA LYS A 34 6.67 4.28 1.85
C LYS A 34 7.10 5.73 2.11
N GLN A 35 6.52 6.67 1.38
CA GLN A 35 6.77 8.10 1.55
C GLN A 35 5.44 8.85 1.69
N VAL A 36 5.41 9.83 2.58
CA VAL A 36 4.31 10.79 2.67
C VAL A 36 4.66 12.01 1.82
N VAL A 37 3.81 12.35 0.86
CA VAL A 37 3.96 13.55 0.01
C VAL A 37 2.69 14.39 0.16
N GLY A 38 2.81 15.51 0.85
CA GLY A 38 1.65 16.33 1.23
C GLY A 38 0.70 15.54 2.14
N LYS A 39 -0.50 15.22 1.65
CA LYS A 39 -1.52 14.42 2.37
C LYS A 39 -1.63 12.97 1.87
N GLN A 40 -0.88 12.62 0.83
CA GLN A 40 -0.95 11.29 0.22
C GLN A 40 0.21 10.41 0.68
N VAL A 41 -0.08 9.13 0.79
CA VAL A 41 0.89 8.09 1.09
C VAL A 41 1.16 7.34 -0.20
N ILE A 42 2.42 7.30 -0.61
CA ILE A 42 2.85 6.67 -1.85
C ILE A 42 3.90 5.60 -1.56
N ILE A 43 4.01 4.64 -2.47
CA ILE A 43 5.20 3.81 -2.59
C ILE A 43 6.10 4.41 -3.65
N THR A 44 7.39 4.49 -3.37
CA THR A 44 8.36 4.99 -4.33
C THR A 44 9.56 4.08 -4.47
N ASN A 45 9.97 3.90 -5.72
CA ASN A 45 11.24 3.30 -6.09
C ASN A 45 12.17 4.41 -6.54
N ARG A 46 13.43 4.36 -6.10
CA ARG A 46 14.45 5.35 -6.45
C ARG A 46 15.69 4.61 -6.93
N THR A 47 16.13 4.95 -8.14
CA THR A 47 17.22 4.24 -8.82
C THR A 47 18.21 5.26 -9.36
N SER A 48 19.51 4.98 -9.22
CA SER A 48 20.54 5.80 -9.86
C SER A 48 20.64 5.44 -11.34
N THR A 49 20.99 6.40 -12.18
CA THR A 49 21.26 6.18 -13.60
C THR A 49 22.77 6.20 -13.79
N ILE A 50 23.32 5.10 -14.29
CA ILE A 50 24.76 4.90 -14.49
C ILE A 50 25.06 4.91 -15.99
N LEU A 51 26.00 5.75 -16.41
CA LEU A 51 26.53 5.81 -17.77
C LEU A 51 28.06 5.80 -17.71
N ASN A 52 28.70 4.90 -18.47
CA ASN A 52 30.15 4.76 -18.49
C ASN A 52 30.77 4.65 -17.08
N GLN A 53 30.15 3.84 -16.21
CA GLN A 53 30.56 3.64 -14.80
C GLN A 53 30.42 4.86 -13.87
N ASN A 54 29.86 5.97 -14.37
CA ASN A 54 29.60 7.17 -13.57
C ASN A 54 28.10 7.31 -13.32
N ILE A 55 27.73 7.72 -12.10
CA ILE A 55 26.34 8.08 -11.79
C ILE A 55 26.06 9.43 -12.44
N VAL A 56 25.14 9.44 -13.41
CA VAL A 56 24.76 10.64 -14.18
C VAL A 56 23.41 11.21 -13.77
N GLY A 57 22.64 10.50 -12.94
CA GLY A 57 21.32 10.94 -12.52
C GLY A 57 20.68 10.01 -11.50
N ALA A 58 19.47 10.37 -11.09
CA ALA A 58 18.60 9.53 -10.26
C ALA A 58 17.14 9.75 -10.69
N VAL A 59 16.36 8.67 -10.66
CA VAL A 59 14.95 8.68 -11.04
C VAL A 59 14.13 8.12 -9.87
N ALA A 60 12.98 8.73 -9.61
CA ALA A 60 11.99 8.21 -8.67
C ALA A 60 10.69 7.87 -9.42
N LEU A 61 10.15 6.69 -9.17
CA LEU A 61 8.80 6.31 -9.59
C LEU A 61 7.89 6.44 -8.36
N PHE A 62 6.79 7.17 -8.51
CA PHE A 62 5.77 7.33 -7.48
C PHE A 62 4.55 6.50 -7.84
N GLN A 63 4.15 5.61 -6.96
CA GLN A 63 2.96 4.78 -7.09
C GLN A 63 1.97 5.21 -6.01
N ASP A 64 0.83 5.74 -6.45
CA ASP A 64 -0.31 5.93 -5.57
C ASP A 64 -0.89 4.55 -5.22
N ILE A 65 -0.91 4.24 -3.93
CA ILE A 65 -1.41 2.96 -3.39
C ILE A 65 -2.65 3.16 -2.51
N TYR A 66 -3.24 4.36 -2.52
CA TYR A 66 -4.35 4.71 -1.64
C TYR A 66 -5.52 3.73 -1.77
N ILE A 67 -5.98 3.47 -2.99
CA ILE A 67 -7.11 2.58 -3.28
C ILE A 67 -6.81 1.14 -2.78
N VAL A 68 -5.56 0.68 -2.94
CA VAL A 68 -5.18 -0.68 -2.51
C VAL A 68 -5.17 -0.79 -0.98
N GLU A 69 -4.63 0.21 -0.27
CA GLU A 69 -4.65 0.23 1.19
C GLU A 69 -6.09 0.30 1.73
N GLU A 70 -6.96 1.10 1.12
CA GLU A 70 -8.38 1.22 1.49
C GLU A 70 -9.11 -0.12 1.36
N LEU A 71 -8.90 -0.82 0.23
CA LEU A 71 -9.47 -2.16 0.01
C LEU A 71 -8.92 -3.20 1.00
N ILE A 72 -7.65 -3.11 1.38
CA ILE A 72 -7.05 -3.99 2.39
C ILE A 72 -7.68 -3.75 3.77
N GLU A 73 -7.89 -2.48 4.15
CA GLU A 73 -8.55 -2.10 5.40
C GLU A 73 -9.99 -2.63 5.45
N GLU A 74 -10.76 -2.43 4.37
CA GLU A 74 -12.13 -2.91 4.27
C GLU A 74 -12.20 -4.44 4.34
N LEU A 75 -11.33 -5.14 3.60
CA LEU A 75 -11.24 -6.59 3.63
C LEU A 75 -10.88 -7.11 5.03
N LYS A 76 -9.97 -6.43 5.73
CA LYS A 76 -9.60 -6.78 7.11
C LYS A 76 -10.79 -6.63 8.05
N ARG A 77 -11.58 -5.57 7.90
CA ARG A 77 -12.81 -5.34 8.68
C ARG A 77 -13.85 -6.44 8.44
N VAL A 78 -14.07 -6.83 7.19
CA VAL A 78 -14.98 -7.94 6.83
C VAL A 78 -14.50 -9.26 7.41
N LYS A 79 -13.19 -9.56 7.34
CA LYS A 79 -12.61 -10.77 7.93
C LYS A 79 -12.77 -10.81 9.45
N GLU A 80 -12.57 -9.68 10.11
CA GLU A 80 -12.72 -9.58 11.57
C GLU A 80 -14.19 -9.78 11.99
N LEU A 81 -15.15 -9.15 11.29
CA LEU A 81 -16.57 -9.36 11.54
C LEU A 81 -16.98 -10.83 11.36
N LYS A 82 -16.49 -11.48 10.28
CA LYS A 82 -16.72 -12.91 10.03
C LYS A 82 -16.14 -13.77 11.15
N LYS A 83 -14.96 -13.43 11.67
CA LYS A 83 -14.32 -14.15 12.77
C LYS A 83 -15.12 -14.00 14.07
N GLN A 84 -15.54 -12.80 14.39
CA GLN A 84 -16.38 -12.52 15.56
C GLN A 84 -17.71 -13.29 15.51
N LEU A 85 -18.39 -13.27 14.35
CA LEU A 85 -19.62 -14.04 14.15
C LEU A 85 -19.40 -15.53 14.37
N LYS A 86 -18.33 -16.11 13.82
CA LYS A 86 -17.98 -17.52 14.04
C LYS A 86 -17.74 -17.83 15.51
N LEU A 87 -17.01 -16.98 16.23
CA LEU A 87 -16.75 -17.17 17.66
C LEU A 87 -18.05 -17.17 18.47
N ILE A 88 -18.98 -16.26 18.16
CA ILE A 88 -20.30 -16.23 18.79
C ILE A 88 -21.05 -17.53 18.52
N LEU A 89 -21.14 -17.97 17.26
CA LEU A 89 -21.86 -19.19 16.90
C LEU A 89 -21.25 -20.46 17.55
N HIS A 90 -19.92 -20.51 17.69
CA HIS A 90 -19.25 -21.59 18.41
C HIS A 90 -19.41 -21.51 19.94
N SER A 91 -19.74 -20.35 20.50
CA SER A 91 -19.96 -20.20 21.95
C SER A 91 -21.36 -20.66 22.40
N VAL A 92 -22.31 -20.76 21.46
CA VAL A 92 -23.67 -21.22 21.74
C VAL A 92 -23.68 -22.74 21.86
N LYS A 93 -24.27 -23.26 22.95
CA LYS A 93 -24.41 -24.70 23.21
C LYS A 93 -25.54 -25.35 22.42
N ASP A 94 -26.55 -24.56 22.05
CA ASP A 94 -27.66 -25.02 21.23
C ASP A 94 -27.24 -25.22 19.77
N LEU A 95 -27.87 -26.18 19.11
CA LEU A 95 -27.68 -26.45 17.69
C LEU A 95 -28.32 -25.33 16.84
N ILE A 96 -27.48 -24.54 16.18
CA ILE A 96 -27.81 -23.53 15.19
C ILE A 96 -27.47 -24.07 13.80
N THR A 97 -28.47 -24.12 12.94
CA THR A 97 -28.30 -24.47 11.53
C THR A 97 -28.86 -23.37 10.62
N LEU A 98 -28.19 -23.13 9.49
CA LEU A 98 -28.67 -22.25 8.42
C LEU A 98 -28.90 -23.10 7.19
N THR A 99 -30.04 -22.91 6.51
CA THR A 99 -30.39 -23.62 5.27
C THR A 99 -30.69 -22.65 4.14
N ASP A 100 -30.52 -23.10 2.89
CA ASP A 100 -31.01 -22.35 1.73
C ASP A 100 -32.51 -22.59 1.51
N CYS A 101 -33.10 -21.90 0.52
CA CYS A 101 -34.51 -22.07 0.15
C CYS A 101 -34.88 -23.49 -0.35
N LYS A 102 -33.89 -24.36 -0.57
CA LYS A 102 -34.08 -25.77 -0.97
C LYS A 102 -33.89 -26.74 0.21
N GLY A 103 -33.71 -26.24 1.43
CA GLY A 103 -33.51 -27.05 2.64
C GLY A 103 -32.11 -27.62 2.77
N ARG A 104 -31.11 -27.17 2.00
CA ARG A 104 -29.72 -27.63 2.12
C ARG A 104 -29.00 -26.87 3.22
N PHE A 105 -28.28 -27.58 4.09
CA PHE A 105 -27.48 -26.97 5.15
C PHE A 105 -26.33 -26.14 4.57
N ILE A 106 -26.29 -24.85 4.94
CA ILE A 106 -25.24 -23.88 4.63
C ILE A 106 -24.25 -23.78 5.79
N TYR A 107 -24.74 -23.94 7.03
CA TYR A 107 -23.94 -23.88 8.24
C TYR A 107 -24.59 -24.70 9.35
N CYS A 108 -23.74 -25.24 10.23
CA CYS A 108 -24.11 -25.97 11.44
C CYS A 108 -22.98 -25.73 12.46
N ASN A 109 -23.30 -25.25 13.67
CA ASN A 109 -22.35 -25.30 14.79
C ASN A 109 -22.44 -26.70 15.44
N ALA A 110 -21.30 -27.18 15.95
CA ALA A 110 -21.18 -28.47 16.61
C ALA A 110 -20.90 -28.27 18.10
#